data_AF-A0A6J5CH93-F1
#
_entry.id   AF-A0A6J5CH93-F1
#
_cell.length_a   1.000
_cell.length_b   1.000
_cell.length_c   1.000
_cell.angle_alpha   90.00
_cell.angle_beta   90.00
_cell.angle_gamma   90.00
#
_symmetry.space_group_name_H-M   'P 1'
#
loop_
_entity.id
_entity.type
_entity.pdbx_description
1 polymer ?
#
loop_
_entity_poly.entity_id
_entity_poly.type
_entity_poly.pdbx_seq_one_letter_code
_entity_poly.pdbx_strand_id
1 'polypeptide(L)'
;MKTTVRSERRSRSGARGFTLIELLVAIAIMAVIAVLSWRGLDQIIRGRQTITNAMEDERVFAQLFDQMRIDVRQAASDDESGQAAVSVSGNVLQIVREMVLPGTAPRLQVVRYRISEGRVVRYASPPLGNVGELRSALRGGEGNGWTAVPLMGGVGAISARLYVPKVGWTTQMKDVQSAITENDNNLKVPQLGNAPLPRSVTGLEVSVGAKSLARPVTRVFLVGE
;
A
#
# COMPACT_ATOMS: atom_id res chain seq x y z
N MET A 1 -68.18 -53.39 60.46
CA MET A 1 -67.02 -52.53 60.15
C MET A 1 -67.07 -52.13 58.68
N LYS A 2 -66.85 -50.83 58.40
CA LYS A 2 -66.82 -50.19 57.07
C LYS A 2 -65.56 -50.58 56.30
N THR A 3 -65.65 -50.69 54.98
CA THR A 3 -64.56 -50.22 54.09
C THR A 3 -65.15 -49.76 52.75
N THR A 4 -65.17 -48.44 52.57
CA THR A 4 -65.56 -47.75 51.33
C THR A 4 -64.36 -47.69 50.40
N VAL A 5 -64.42 -48.33 49.24
CA VAL A 5 -63.40 -48.18 48.19
C VAL A 5 -63.77 -46.98 47.33
N ARG A 6 -62.96 -45.93 47.40
CA ARG A 6 -63.11 -44.67 46.65
C ARG A 6 -62.40 -44.84 45.30
N SER A 7 -63.16 -44.87 44.22
CA SER A 7 -62.62 -44.87 42.84
C SER A 7 -62.07 -43.49 42.49
N GLU A 8 -60.74 -43.34 42.43
CA GLU A 8 -60.09 -42.16 41.85
C GLU A 8 -60.31 -42.14 40.33
N ARG A 9 -61.11 -41.19 39.84
CA ARG A 9 -61.14 -40.87 38.41
C ARG A 9 -59.82 -40.16 38.05
N ARG A 10 -58.93 -40.85 37.35
CA ARG A 10 -57.85 -40.20 36.57
C ARG A 10 -58.50 -39.20 35.63
N SER A 11 -58.27 -37.90 35.86
CA SER A 11 -58.58 -36.89 34.87
C SER A 11 -57.68 -37.17 33.66
N ARG A 12 -58.29 -37.63 32.57
CA ARG A 12 -57.62 -37.60 31.27
C ARG A 12 -57.48 -36.12 30.95
N SER A 13 -56.30 -35.55 31.18
CA SER A 13 -55.94 -34.26 30.61
C SER A 13 -56.21 -34.39 29.11
N GLY A 14 -57.23 -33.66 28.64
CA GLY A 14 -57.69 -33.76 27.27
C GLY A 14 -56.49 -33.54 26.34
N ALA A 15 -56.23 -34.51 25.48
CA ALA A 15 -55.41 -34.28 24.30
C ALA A 15 -56.14 -33.20 23.50
N ARG A 16 -55.72 -31.94 23.67
CA ARG A 16 -56.18 -30.83 22.84
C ARG A 16 -55.69 -31.14 21.44
N GLY A 17 -56.63 -31.55 20.59
CA GLY A 17 -56.36 -31.89 19.20
C GLY A 17 -55.77 -30.66 18.50
N PHE A 18 -54.63 -30.89 17.84
CA PHE A 18 -53.92 -29.93 17.02
C PHE A 18 -54.85 -29.41 15.93
N THR A 19 -55.32 -28.17 16.06
CA THR A 19 -56.27 -27.60 15.11
C THR A 19 -55.56 -27.25 13.80
N LEU A 20 -56.27 -27.34 12.68
CA LEU A 20 -55.74 -26.96 11.36
C LEU A 20 -55.16 -25.53 11.39
N ILE A 21 -55.80 -24.64 12.16
CA ILE A 21 -55.38 -23.25 12.32
C ILE A 21 -54.06 -23.11 13.08
N GLU A 22 -53.78 -23.95 14.09
CA GLU A 22 -52.47 -23.97 14.77
C GLU A 22 -51.35 -24.41 13.82
N LEU A 23 -51.60 -25.41 12.97
CA LEU A 23 -50.63 -25.82 11.95
C LEU A 23 -50.37 -24.68 10.96
N LEU A 24 -51.44 -24.01 10.51
CA LEU A 24 -51.38 -22.91 9.54
C LEU A 24 -50.63 -21.70 10.08
N VAL A 25 -50.90 -21.33 11.33
CA VAL A 25 -50.18 -20.24 12.01
C VAL A 25 -48.72 -20.64 12.23
N ALA A 26 -48.44 -21.88 12.64
CA ALA A 26 -47.07 -22.35 12.84
C ALA A 26 -46.25 -22.30 11.54
N ILE A 27 -46.77 -22.80 10.42
CA ILE A 27 -46.07 -22.73 9.13
C ILE A 27 -45.93 -21.30 8.62
N ALA A 28 -46.90 -20.42 8.87
CA ALA A 28 -46.81 -19.01 8.50
C ALA A 28 -45.69 -18.29 9.27
N ILE A 29 -45.62 -18.50 10.59
CA ILE A 29 -44.54 -17.94 11.42
C ILE A 29 -43.18 -18.53 11.00
N MET A 30 -43.09 -19.84 10.79
CA MET A 30 -41.86 -20.47 10.31
C MET A 30 -41.43 -19.91 8.95
N ALA A 31 -42.35 -19.66 8.03
CA ALA A 31 -42.06 -19.07 6.73
C ALA A 31 -41.50 -17.64 6.87
N VAL A 32 -42.10 -16.80 7.73
CA VAL A 32 -41.60 -15.43 7.98
C VAL A 32 -40.21 -15.46 8.62
N ILE A 33 -39.99 -16.30 9.64
CA ILE A 33 -38.69 -16.46 10.29
C ILE A 33 -37.65 -16.93 9.27
N ALA A 34 -37.97 -17.93 8.43
CA ALA A 34 -37.04 -18.43 7.41
C ALA A 34 -36.61 -17.33 6.42
N VAL A 35 -37.55 -16.51 5.94
CA VAL A 35 -37.24 -15.39 5.03
C VAL A 35 -36.39 -14.33 5.72
N LEU A 36 -36.69 -13.98 6.97
CA LEU A 36 -35.90 -13.02 7.75
C LEU A 36 -34.51 -13.56 8.07
N SER A 37 -34.38 -14.84 8.42
CA SER A 37 -33.11 -15.51 8.68
C SER A 37 -32.23 -15.56 7.42
N TRP A 38 -32.80 -15.88 6.26
CA TRP A 38 -32.08 -15.86 4.99
C TRP A 38 -31.61 -14.45 4.64
N ARG A 39 -32.48 -13.43 4.80
CA ARG A 39 -32.10 -12.03 4.57
C ARG A 39 -31.06 -11.53 5.57
N GLY A 40 -31.16 -11.90 6.85
CA GLY A 40 -30.18 -11.54 7.87
C GLY A 40 -28.82 -12.16 7.61
N LEU A 41 -28.79 -13.44 7.25
CA LEU A 41 -27.56 -14.16 6.88
C LEU A 41 -26.91 -13.53 5.62
N ASP A 42 -27.71 -13.23 4.61
CA ASP A 42 -27.25 -12.61 3.35
C ASP A 42 -26.67 -11.19 3.57
N GLN A 43 -27.26 -10.39 4.47
CA GLN A 43 -26.69 -9.12 4.90
C GLN A 43 -25.35 -9.29 5.65
N ILE A 44 -25.23 -10.29 6.52
CA ILE A 44 -23.99 -10.58 7.25
C ILE A 44 -22.89 -11.07 6.29
N ILE A 45 -23.21 -11.96 5.35
CA ILE A 45 -22.25 -12.47 4.35
C ILE A 45 -21.74 -11.33 3.47
N ARG A 46 -22.63 -10.49 2.94
CA ARG A 46 -22.24 -9.30 2.16
C ARG A 46 -21.39 -8.32 2.98
N GLY A 47 -21.78 -8.05 4.23
CA GLY A 47 -21.01 -7.18 5.13
C GLY A 47 -19.60 -7.71 5.40
N ARG A 48 -19.46 -9.02 5.64
CA ARG A 48 -18.16 -9.67 5.81
C ARG A 48 -17.31 -9.58 4.55
N GLN A 49 -17.87 -9.85 3.37
CA GLN A 49 -17.12 -9.76 2.11
C GLN A 49 -16.61 -8.33 1.85
N THR A 50 -17.42 -7.31 2.09
CA THR A 50 -17.00 -5.91 1.95
C THR A 50 -15.85 -5.56 2.91
N ILE A 51 -15.92 -6.02 4.15
CA ILE A 51 -14.87 -5.79 5.15
C ILE A 51 -13.58 -6.52 4.77
N THR A 52 -13.67 -7.80 4.36
CA THR A 52 -12.50 -8.59 3.95
C THR A 52 -11.80 -7.96 2.74
N ASN A 53 -12.55 -7.53 1.72
CA ASN A 53 -11.98 -6.87 0.54
C ASN A 53 -11.30 -5.53 0.91
N ALA A 54 -11.92 -4.73 1.78
CA ALA A 54 -11.32 -3.47 2.23
C ALA A 54 -10.04 -3.68 3.06
N MET A 55 -9.98 -4.75 3.86
CA MET A 55 -8.77 -5.11 4.63
C MET A 55 -7.62 -5.61 3.75
N GLU A 56 -7.94 -6.38 2.70
CA GLU A 56 -6.94 -6.83 1.71
C GLU A 56 -6.35 -5.64 0.95
N ASP A 57 -7.20 -4.68 0.55
CA ASP A 57 -6.76 -3.44 -0.09
C ASP A 57 -5.82 -2.64 0.82
N GLU A 58 -6.17 -2.41 2.09
CA GLU A 58 -5.33 -1.68 3.05
C GLU A 58 -3.95 -2.35 3.22
N ARG A 59 -3.90 -3.68 3.29
CA ARG A 59 -2.64 -4.42 3.38
C ARG A 59 -1.77 -4.21 2.15
N VAL A 60 -2.36 -4.22 0.95
CA VAL A 60 -1.64 -3.99 -0.30
C VAL A 60 -1.09 -2.55 -0.35
N PHE A 61 -1.85 -1.56 0.10
CA PHE A 61 -1.36 -0.18 0.23
C PHE A 61 -0.20 -0.06 1.21
N ALA A 62 -0.33 -0.68 2.38
CA ALA A 62 0.73 -0.69 3.39
C ALA A 62 2.03 -1.27 2.80
N GLN A 63 1.93 -2.41 2.09
CA GLN A 63 3.08 -3.04 1.43
C GLN A 63 3.70 -2.15 0.34
N LEU A 64 2.88 -1.51 -0.49
CA LEU A 64 3.36 -0.58 -1.52
C LEU A 64 4.17 0.57 -0.91
N PHE A 65 3.59 1.23 0.10
CA PHE A 65 4.24 2.38 0.74
C PHE A 65 5.40 1.99 1.64
N ASP A 66 5.40 0.80 2.26
CA ASP A 66 6.55 0.27 2.98
C ASP A 66 7.71 0.00 2.05
N GLN A 67 7.46 -0.60 0.89
CA GLN A 67 8.48 -0.82 -0.12
C GLN A 67 9.07 0.52 -0.61
N MET A 68 8.23 1.51 -0.93
CA MET A 68 8.69 2.86 -1.28
C MET A 68 9.50 3.51 -0.16
N ARG A 69 9.03 3.42 1.08
CA ARG A 69 9.74 3.95 2.25
C ARG A 69 11.13 3.34 2.36
N ILE A 70 11.28 2.03 2.19
CA ILE A 70 12.59 1.36 2.23
C ILE A 70 13.50 1.87 1.12
N ASP A 71 13.01 1.99 -0.11
CA ASP A 71 13.83 2.43 -1.24
C ASP A 71 14.28 3.89 -1.11
N VAL A 72 13.36 4.77 -0.67
CA VAL A 72 13.63 6.21 -0.47
C VAL A 72 14.54 6.45 0.72
N ARG A 73 14.36 5.66 1.79
CA ARG A 73 15.22 5.70 2.97
C ARG A 73 16.67 5.36 2.62
N GLN A 74 16.85 4.42 1.71
CA GLN A 74 18.17 3.97 1.27
C GLN A 74 18.69 4.77 0.07
N ALA A 75 18.07 5.92 -0.25
CA ALA A 75 18.53 6.76 -1.34
C ALA A 75 19.99 7.17 -1.12
N ALA A 76 20.82 6.93 -2.14
CA ALA A 76 22.21 7.35 -2.16
C ALA A 76 22.29 8.88 -2.09
N SER A 77 23.43 9.45 -1.73
CA SER A 77 23.59 10.91 -1.81
C SER A 77 23.73 11.39 -3.26
N ASP A 78 23.57 12.70 -3.49
CA ASP A 78 23.59 13.27 -4.84
C ASP A 78 25.00 13.20 -5.47
N ASP A 79 26.05 13.20 -4.65
CA ASP A 79 27.44 13.00 -5.06
C ASP A 79 27.73 11.55 -5.47
N GLU A 80 27.23 10.56 -4.69
CA GLU A 80 27.37 9.14 -5.04
C GLU A 80 26.62 8.78 -6.32
N SER A 81 25.43 9.35 -6.51
CA SER A 81 24.62 9.11 -7.70
C SER A 81 25.04 9.99 -8.89
N GLY A 82 25.84 11.03 -8.67
CA GLY A 82 26.31 11.99 -9.67
C GLY A 82 25.22 12.86 -10.30
N GLN A 83 24.01 12.82 -9.75
CA GLN A 83 22.82 13.60 -10.12
C GLN A 83 21.81 13.52 -8.97
N ALA A 84 20.57 13.98 -9.15
CA ALA A 84 19.54 13.80 -8.13
C ALA A 84 19.31 12.30 -7.84
N ALA A 85 19.48 11.90 -6.57
CA ALA A 85 19.25 10.52 -6.16
C ALA A 85 17.77 10.11 -6.26
N VAL A 86 16.84 11.05 -6.07
CA VAL A 86 15.40 10.85 -6.28
C VAL A 86 14.93 11.81 -7.36
N SER A 87 14.28 11.29 -8.40
CA SER A 87 13.75 12.10 -9.50
C SER A 87 12.36 11.65 -9.94
N VAL A 88 11.59 12.60 -10.46
CA VAL A 88 10.27 12.37 -11.03
C VAL A 88 10.28 12.81 -12.47
N SER A 89 9.91 11.91 -13.39
CA SER A 89 9.79 12.19 -14.81
C SER A 89 8.48 11.60 -15.34
N GLY A 90 7.52 12.47 -15.64
CA GLY A 90 6.17 12.06 -16.01
C GLY A 90 5.53 11.21 -14.92
N ASN A 91 5.28 9.94 -15.23
CA ASN A 91 4.66 8.97 -14.32
C ASN A 91 5.66 7.96 -13.71
N VAL A 92 6.96 8.28 -13.79
CA VAL A 92 8.05 7.45 -13.28
C VAL A 92 8.71 8.15 -12.11
N LEU A 93 8.66 7.51 -10.95
CA LEU A 93 9.51 7.85 -9.81
C LEU A 93 10.77 7.00 -9.90
N GLN A 94 11.94 7.63 -9.98
CA GLN A 94 13.23 6.97 -10.00
C GLN A 94 13.99 7.27 -8.72
N ILE A 95 14.61 6.25 -8.14
CA ILE A 95 15.42 6.33 -6.93
C ILE A 95 16.74 5.60 -7.20
N VAL A 96 17.85 6.28 -7.00
CA VAL A 96 19.18 5.66 -6.87
C VAL A 96 19.39 5.40 -5.40
N ARG A 97 19.56 4.13 -5.04
CA ARG A 97 19.71 3.71 -3.65
C ARG A 97 20.97 2.90 -3.44
N GLU A 98 21.46 2.94 -2.22
CA GLU A 98 22.48 2.01 -1.74
C GLU A 98 21.89 0.60 -1.59
N MET A 99 22.74 -0.38 -1.88
CA MET A 99 22.50 -1.79 -1.70
C MET A 99 23.72 -2.39 -1.01
N VAL A 100 23.57 -2.65 0.28
CA VAL A 100 24.60 -3.28 1.11
C VAL A 100 24.35 -4.78 1.13
N LEU A 101 25.27 -5.55 0.54
CA LEU A 101 25.28 -7.01 0.66
C LEU A 101 26.39 -7.43 1.64
N PRO A 102 26.13 -8.39 2.55
CA PRO A 102 27.13 -8.87 3.49
C PRO A 102 28.42 -9.30 2.80
N GLY A 103 29.56 -8.81 3.31
CA GLY A 103 30.89 -9.19 2.80
C GLY A 103 31.27 -8.58 1.44
N THR A 104 30.52 -7.60 0.93
CA THR A 104 30.84 -6.91 -0.31
C THR A 104 30.88 -5.38 -0.12
N ALA A 105 31.61 -4.69 -1.00
CA ALA A 105 31.55 -3.23 -1.04
C ALA A 105 30.12 -2.76 -1.38
N PRO A 106 29.64 -1.65 -0.77
CA PRO A 106 28.34 -1.06 -1.11
C PRO A 106 28.19 -0.88 -2.63
N ARG A 107 27.02 -1.26 -3.15
CA ARG A 107 26.67 -1.09 -4.56
C ARG A 107 25.52 -0.11 -4.68
N LEU A 108 25.40 0.51 -5.83
CA LEU A 108 24.22 1.32 -6.16
C LEU A 108 23.19 0.46 -6.89
N GLN A 109 21.93 0.82 -6.76
CA GLN A 109 20.83 0.21 -7.50
C GLN A 109 19.87 1.31 -7.96
N VAL A 110 19.45 1.26 -9.22
CA VAL A 110 18.39 2.11 -9.74
C VAL A 110 17.06 1.39 -9.57
N VAL A 111 16.12 2.06 -8.89
CA VAL A 111 14.75 1.60 -8.68
C VAL A 111 13.80 2.54 -9.41
N ARG A 112 12.79 2.00 -10.08
CA ARG A 112 11.74 2.77 -10.75
C ARG A 112 10.37 2.27 -10.36
N TYR A 113 9.48 3.18 -10.03
CA TYR A 113 8.05 2.93 -9.86
C TYR A 113 7.31 3.52 -11.05
N ARG A 114 6.52 2.69 -11.72
CA ARG A 114 5.62 3.13 -12.79
C ARG A 114 4.38 2.26 -12.86
N ILE A 115 3.35 2.78 -13.52
CA ILE A 115 2.16 2.00 -13.84
C ILE A 115 2.43 1.17 -15.10
N SER A 116 2.17 -0.13 -15.02
CA SER A 116 2.19 -1.08 -16.14
C SER A 116 0.94 -1.95 -16.03
N GLU A 117 0.13 -2.01 -17.08
CA GLU A 117 -1.10 -2.84 -17.11
C GLU A 117 -2.06 -2.58 -15.93
N GLY A 118 -2.19 -1.32 -15.52
CA GLY A 118 -3.04 -0.93 -14.38
C GLY A 118 -2.50 -1.37 -13.01
N ARG A 119 -1.21 -1.73 -12.94
CA ARG A 119 -0.51 -2.08 -11.69
C ARG A 119 0.67 -1.16 -11.46
N VAL A 120 0.93 -0.79 -10.20
CA VAL A 120 2.21 -0.20 -9.82
C VAL A 120 3.24 -1.31 -9.75
N VAL A 121 4.29 -1.18 -10.55
CA VAL A 121 5.40 -2.14 -10.63
C VAL A 121 6.67 -1.44 -10.16
N ARG A 122 7.39 -2.10 -9.25
CA ARG A 122 8.75 -1.73 -8.86
C ARG A 122 9.72 -2.47 -9.76
N TYR A 123 10.44 -1.72 -10.57
CA TYR A 123 11.58 -2.20 -11.31
C TYR A 123 12.86 -1.90 -10.55
N ALA A 124 13.80 -2.84 -10.52
CA ALA A 124 15.11 -2.61 -9.92
C ALA A 124 16.22 -3.21 -10.77
N SER A 125 17.27 -2.43 -11.01
CA SER A 125 18.45 -2.88 -11.75
C SER A 125 19.24 -3.94 -10.96
N PRO A 126 20.15 -4.68 -11.61
CA PRO A 126 21.23 -5.36 -10.90
C PRO A 126 22.05 -4.38 -10.03
N PRO A 127 22.83 -4.88 -9.05
CA PRO A 127 23.79 -4.06 -8.32
C PRO A 127 24.83 -3.47 -9.27
N LEU A 128 25.04 -2.16 -9.16
CA LEU A 128 25.89 -1.35 -10.03
C LEU A 128 27.18 -1.03 -9.28
N GLY A 129 28.30 -1.41 -9.87
CA GLY A 129 29.61 -1.34 -9.22
C GLY A 129 30.45 -0.12 -9.60
N ASN A 130 30.04 0.63 -10.63
CA ASN A 130 30.77 1.80 -11.09
C ASN A 130 29.84 2.85 -11.74
N VAL A 131 30.37 4.06 -11.91
CA VAL A 131 29.65 5.21 -12.47
C VAL A 131 29.19 4.97 -13.92
N GLY A 132 29.93 4.17 -14.70
CA GLY A 132 29.58 3.85 -16.08
C GLY A 132 28.30 3.03 -16.16
N GLU A 133 28.21 1.96 -15.35
CA GLU A 133 27.02 1.13 -15.19
C GLU A 133 25.83 1.95 -14.68
N LEU A 134 26.05 2.80 -13.67
CA LEU A 134 25.01 3.70 -13.16
C LEU A 134 24.47 4.62 -14.26
N ARG A 135 25.35 5.31 -14.98
CA ARG A 135 24.95 6.22 -16.06
C ARG A 135 24.19 5.48 -17.18
N SER A 136 24.60 4.26 -17.50
CA SER A 136 23.89 3.41 -18.46
C SER A 136 22.49 3.05 -17.97
N ALA A 137 22.36 2.60 -16.72
CA ALA A 137 21.08 2.26 -16.11
C ALA A 137 20.12 3.46 -16.05
N LEU A 138 20.63 4.65 -15.70
CA LEU A 138 19.85 5.89 -15.60
C LEU A 138 19.30 6.38 -16.94
N ARG A 139 20.06 6.21 -18.04
CA ARG A 139 19.66 6.63 -19.39
C ARG A 139 18.82 5.57 -20.12
N GLY A 140 19.02 4.30 -19.81
CA GLY A 140 18.35 3.17 -20.44
C GLY A 140 17.00 2.83 -19.79
N GLY A 141 16.25 1.96 -20.47
CA GLY A 141 15.05 1.33 -19.91
C GLY A 141 15.35 0.14 -19.00
N GLU A 142 14.29 -0.51 -18.52
CA GLU A 142 14.40 -1.73 -17.73
C GLU A 142 14.71 -2.93 -18.63
N GLY A 143 16.00 -3.20 -18.83
CA GLY A 143 16.50 -4.26 -19.70
C GLY A 143 16.81 -5.58 -18.99
N ASN A 144 17.67 -6.41 -19.59
CA ASN A 144 18.11 -7.67 -19.01
C ASN A 144 18.71 -7.51 -17.60
N GLY A 145 18.34 -8.41 -16.70
CA GLY A 145 18.78 -8.41 -15.31
C GLY A 145 17.98 -7.49 -14.38
N TRP A 146 17.10 -6.63 -14.91
CA TRP A 146 16.17 -5.90 -14.07
C TRP A 146 15.12 -6.84 -13.51
N THR A 147 14.83 -6.69 -12.22
CA THR A 147 13.71 -7.38 -11.56
C THR A 147 12.47 -6.50 -11.63
N ALA A 148 11.30 -7.09 -11.87
CA ALA A 148 10.01 -6.41 -11.87
C ALA A 148 9.09 -7.05 -10.83
N VAL A 149 8.67 -6.26 -9.84
CA VAL A 149 7.80 -6.71 -8.76
C VAL A 149 6.48 -5.94 -8.85
N PRO A 150 5.37 -6.59 -9.25
CA PRO A 150 4.06 -5.97 -9.20
C PRO A 150 3.63 -5.82 -7.73
N LEU A 151 3.33 -4.59 -7.31
CA LEU A 151 3.00 -4.28 -5.91
C LEU A 151 1.51 -4.12 -5.69
N MET A 152 0.83 -3.36 -6.55
CA MET A 152 -0.59 -3.06 -6.38
C MET A 152 -1.30 -3.00 -7.72
N GLY A 153 -2.45 -3.67 -7.85
CA GLY A 153 -3.32 -3.59 -9.02
C GLY A 153 -4.45 -2.58 -8.89
N GLY A 154 -5.15 -2.32 -10.01
CA GLY A 154 -6.31 -1.43 -10.03
C GLY A 154 -5.95 0.06 -9.92
N VAL A 155 -4.68 0.41 -10.13
CA VAL A 155 -4.17 1.78 -10.02
C VAL A 155 -4.40 2.51 -11.35
N GLY A 156 -5.11 3.64 -11.28
CA GLY A 156 -5.40 4.50 -12.42
C GLY A 156 -4.43 5.67 -12.54
N ALA A 157 -3.87 6.14 -11.43
CA ALA A 157 -2.91 7.23 -11.40
C ALA A 157 -1.93 7.08 -10.22
N ILE A 158 -0.68 7.48 -10.45
CA ILE A 158 0.33 7.69 -9.42
C ILE A 158 0.95 9.06 -9.68
N SER A 159 1.10 9.89 -8.65
CA SER A 159 1.82 11.15 -8.78
C SER A 159 2.84 11.27 -7.67
N ALA A 160 3.93 11.96 -7.97
CA ALA A 160 4.99 12.21 -7.02
C ALA A 160 5.43 13.67 -7.09
N ARG A 161 5.74 14.25 -5.93
CA ARG A 161 6.38 15.56 -5.81
C ARG A 161 7.53 15.48 -4.81
N LEU A 162 8.55 16.29 -5.06
CA LEU A 162 9.80 16.32 -4.32
C LEU A 162 9.82 17.56 -3.43
N TYR A 163 10.33 17.42 -2.22
CA TYR A 163 10.60 18.56 -1.36
C TYR A 163 12.06 18.96 -1.52
N VAL A 164 12.29 20.15 -2.06
CA VAL A 164 13.61 20.75 -2.25
C VAL A 164 13.79 21.84 -1.18
N PRO A 165 14.85 21.80 -0.35
CA PRO A 165 15.11 22.84 0.63
C PRO A 165 15.10 24.24 -0.02
N LYS A 166 14.54 25.24 0.68
CA LYS A 166 14.38 26.64 0.21
C LYS A 166 13.40 26.85 -0.96
N VAL A 167 13.00 25.81 -1.69
CA VAL A 167 11.98 25.88 -2.76
C VAL A 167 10.62 25.38 -2.28
N GLY A 168 10.61 24.28 -1.53
CA GLY A 168 9.40 23.58 -1.09
C GLY A 168 9.02 22.43 -2.02
N TRP A 169 7.73 22.10 -2.05
CA TRP A 169 7.19 21.01 -2.87
C TRP A 169 7.17 21.37 -4.35
N THR A 170 7.88 20.61 -5.18
CA THR A 170 7.98 20.82 -6.63
C THR A 170 7.94 19.51 -7.40
N THR A 171 7.53 19.59 -8.66
CA THR A 171 7.67 18.52 -9.65
C THR A 171 8.69 18.88 -10.73
N GLN A 172 9.30 20.07 -10.64
CA GLN A 172 10.22 20.58 -11.65
C GLN A 172 11.65 20.17 -11.31
N MET A 173 12.23 19.27 -12.11
CA MET A 173 13.61 18.81 -11.90
C MET A 173 14.66 19.92 -12.04
N LYS A 174 14.33 21.06 -12.65
CA LYS A 174 15.21 22.24 -12.68
C LYS A 174 15.48 22.80 -11.27
N ASP A 175 14.50 22.72 -10.37
CA ASP A 175 14.62 23.24 -9.01
C ASP A 175 15.59 22.34 -8.22
N VAL A 176 15.44 21.03 -8.40
CA VAL A 176 16.36 20.02 -7.85
C VAL A 176 17.78 20.25 -8.38
N GLN A 177 17.95 20.42 -9.69
CA GLN A 177 19.26 20.69 -10.30
C GLN A 177 19.90 21.99 -9.79
N SER A 178 19.09 23.01 -9.51
CA SER A 178 19.57 24.28 -8.96
C SER A 178 20.07 24.10 -7.53
N ALA A 179 19.35 23.31 -6.72
CA ALA A 179 19.78 22.96 -5.36
C ALA A 179 21.08 22.13 -5.34
N ILE A 180 21.24 21.15 -6.25
CA ILE A 180 22.51 20.41 -6.42
C ILE A 180 23.65 21.39 -6.72
N THR A 181 23.44 22.28 -7.70
CA THR A 181 24.46 23.26 -8.11
C THR A 181 24.83 24.22 -6.98
N GLU A 182 23.86 24.63 -6.16
CA GLU A 182 24.10 25.45 -4.96
C GLU A 182 24.94 24.68 -3.93
N ASN A 183 24.59 23.41 -3.65
CA ASN A 183 25.32 22.56 -2.71
C ASN A 183 26.77 22.35 -3.16
N ASP A 184 26.99 22.08 -4.45
CA ASP A 184 28.33 21.90 -5.04
C ASP A 184 29.17 23.19 -4.98
N ASN A 185 28.55 24.35 -5.18
CA ASN A 185 29.26 25.63 -5.08
C ASN A 185 29.65 25.96 -3.63
N ASN A 186 28.84 25.54 -2.66
CA ASN A 186 29.15 25.72 -1.25
C ASN A 186 30.36 24.89 -0.79
N LEU A 187 30.70 23.79 -1.48
CA LEU A 187 31.95 23.04 -1.22
C LEU A 187 33.21 23.83 -1.58
N LYS A 188 33.12 24.77 -2.53
CA LYS A 188 34.27 25.56 -2.97
C LYS A 188 34.69 26.60 -1.92
N VAL A 189 33.82 26.88 -0.95
CA VAL A 189 34.12 27.73 0.21
C VAL A 189 34.74 26.84 1.30
N PRO A 190 35.88 27.21 1.91
CA PRO A 190 36.48 26.41 2.99
C PRO A 190 35.47 26.20 4.14
N GLN A 191 34.92 25.00 4.25
CA GLN A 191 33.98 24.66 5.32
C GLN A 191 34.77 24.20 6.55
N LEU A 192 34.44 24.77 7.71
CA LEU A 192 34.95 24.31 9.00
C LEU A 192 34.19 23.03 9.41
N GLY A 193 34.69 21.87 8.98
CA GLY A 193 34.21 20.55 9.42
C GLY A 193 33.90 19.57 8.28
N ASN A 194 33.82 18.28 8.60
CA ASN A 194 33.51 17.18 7.66
C ASN A 194 32.01 16.88 7.60
N ALA A 195 31.15 17.91 7.56
CA ALA A 195 29.71 17.69 7.46
C ALA A 195 29.37 17.04 6.11
N PRO A 196 28.49 16.02 6.06
CA PRO A 196 28.02 15.45 4.81
C PRO A 196 27.36 16.51 3.94
N LEU A 197 27.51 16.36 2.62
CA LEU A 197 26.84 17.23 1.66
C LEU A 197 25.32 17.19 1.87
N PRO A 198 24.64 18.35 1.93
CA PRO A 198 23.19 18.35 2.01
C PRO A 198 22.58 17.76 0.74
N ARG A 199 21.52 16.98 0.91
CA ARG A 199 20.73 16.43 -0.20
C ARG A 199 19.90 17.53 -0.85
N SER A 200 19.80 17.52 -2.18
CA SER A 200 18.93 18.42 -2.94
C SER A 200 17.44 18.11 -2.76
N VAL A 201 17.12 16.85 -2.47
CA VAL A 201 15.77 16.38 -2.15
C VAL A 201 15.78 15.77 -0.76
N THR A 202 14.95 16.28 0.15
CA THR A 202 14.83 15.77 1.53
C THR A 202 13.48 15.11 1.80
N GLY A 203 12.49 15.32 0.94
CA GLY A 203 11.17 14.71 1.06
C GLY A 203 10.61 14.22 -0.26
N LEU A 204 9.83 13.16 -0.21
CA LEU A 204 9.05 12.64 -1.32
C LEU A 204 7.60 12.49 -0.88
N GLU A 205 6.67 13.10 -1.60
CA GLU A 205 5.25 12.80 -1.46
C GLU A 205 4.79 11.97 -2.65
N VAL A 206 4.10 10.85 -2.38
CA VAL A 206 3.50 9.99 -3.39
C VAL A 206 2.00 9.93 -3.15
N SER A 207 1.21 10.12 -4.20
CA SER A 207 -0.24 9.93 -4.21
C SER A 207 -0.63 8.82 -5.17
N VAL A 208 -1.46 7.89 -4.70
CA VAL A 208 -1.93 6.73 -5.48
C VAL A 208 -3.44 6.75 -5.55
N GLY A 209 -3.98 6.79 -6.77
CA GLY A 209 -5.40 6.66 -7.07
C GLY A 209 -5.72 5.29 -7.66
N ALA A 210 -6.64 4.56 -7.04
CA ALA A 210 -7.07 3.23 -7.48
C ALA A 210 -8.59 3.14 -7.58
N LYS A 211 -9.10 2.20 -8.39
CA LYS A 211 -10.55 2.00 -8.60
C LYS A 211 -11.28 1.60 -7.31
N SER A 212 -10.60 0.95 -6.39
CA SER A 212 -11.14 0.59 -5.07
C SER A 212 -11.21 1.76 -4.10
N LEU A 213 -10.57 2.89 -4.41
CA LEU A 213 -10.51 4.05 -3.53
C LEU A 213 -11.52 5.13 -3.93
N ALA A 214 -12.22 5.66 -2.93
CA ALA A 214 -13.04 6.87 -3.11
C ALA A 214 -12.19 8.14 -3.26
N ARG A 215 -10.97 8.16 -2.69
CA ARG A 215 -10.02 9.28 -2.75
C ARG A 215 -8.59 8.75 -2.87
N PRO A 216 -7.68 9.45 -3.57
CA PRO A 216 -6.28 9.05 -3.61
C PRO A 216 -5.67 8.98 -2.21
N VAL A 217 -4.80 8.00 -1.99
CA VAL A 217 -4.03 7.87 -0.74
C VAL A 217 -2.68 8.54 -0.95
N THR A 218 -2.35 9.49 -0.07
CA THR A 218 -1.08 10.23 -0.10
C THR A 218 -0.20 9.84 1.10
N ARG A 219 1.10 9.68 0.85
CA ARG A 219 2.14 9.45 1.86
C ARG A 219 3.35 10.32 1.59
N VAL A 220 3.98 10.78 2.66
CA VAL A 220 5.21 11.56 2.65
C VAL A 220 6.33 10.74 3.29
N PHE A 221 7.49 10.76 2.65
CA PHE A 221 8.70 10.05 3.07
C PHE A 221 9.86 11.01 3.19
N LEU A 222 10.73 10.78 4.16
CA LEU A 222 12.03 11.43 4.26
C LEU A 222 13.04 10.66 3.41
N VAL A 223 13.94 11.38 2.73
CA VAL A 223 14.89 10.81 1.78
C VAL A 223 16.24 10.61 2.46
N GLY A 224 16.73 9.37 2.46
CA GLY A 224 18.10 9.06 2.90
C GLY A 224 18.34 9.06 4.41
N GLU A 225 17.36 8.67 5.24
CA GLU A 225 17.44 8.62 6.72
C GLU A 225 17.67 7.23 7.34
#